data_AF-A0A0S8JML0-F1
#
_entry.id   AF-A0A0S8JML0-F1
#
_cell.length_a   1.000
_cell.length_b   1.000
_cell.length_c   1.000
_cell.angle_alpha   90.00
_cell.angle_beta   90.00
_cell.angle_gamma   90.00
#
_symmetry.space_group_name_H-M   'P 1'
#
loop_
_entity.id
_entity.type
_entity.pdbx_description
1 polymer ?
#
loop_
_entity_poly.entity_id
_entity_poly.type
_entity_poly.pdbx_seq_one_letter_code
_entity_poly.pdbx_strand_id
1 'polypeptide(L)' 'MTDEDREHLVGNIVDHLGGAEKRIQLRQTALFYKADPDYGRRVAEGLGLNLKDVERLAAMSQEERVRATAAES' A
#
# COMPACT_ATOMS: atom_id res chain seq x y z
N MET A 1 19.85 -1.13 -6.44
CA MET A 1 19.31 -0.81 -5.10
C MET A 1 19.94 -1.75 -4.11
N THR A 2 20.67 -1.19 -3.17
CA THR A 2 21.07 -1.87 -1.94
C THR A 2 19.85 -2.01 -1.02
N ASP A 3 19.97 -2.78 0.06
CA ASP A 3 18.88 -2.90 1.03
C ASP A 3 18.65 -1.60 1.81
N GLU A 4 19.69 -0.77 1.95
CA GLU A 4 19.62 0.58 2.51
C GLU A 4 18.82 1.54 1.60
N ASP A 5 19.00 1.47 0.28
CA ASP A 5 18.19 2.25 -0.67
C ASP A 5 16.69 1.89 -0.57
N ARG A 6 16.39 0.61 -0.30
CA ARG A 6 15.01 0.14 -0.10
C ARG A 6 14.41 0.67 1.18
N GLU A 7 15.19 0.73 2.26
CA GLU A 7 14.75 1.27 3.55
C GLU A 7 14.40 2.74 3.48
N HIS A 8 15.29 3.56 2.91
CA HIS A 8 15.03 4.99 2.71
C HIS A 8 13.81 5.22 1.80
N LEU A 9 13.64 4.40 0.77
CA LEU A 9 12.48 4.49 -0.12
C LEU A 9 11.16 4.19 0.61
N VAL A 10 11.12 3.14 1.43
CA VAL A 10 9.93 2.80 2.23
C VAL A 10 9.61 3.92 3.21
N GLY A 11 10.61 4.46 3.93
CA GLY A 11 10.42 5.55 4.88
C GLY A 11 9.80 6.79 4.23
N ASN A 12 10.35 7.24 3.11
CA ASN A 12 9.82 8.40 2.37
C ASN A 12 8.36 8.19 1.92
N ILE A 13 8.03 6.98 1.47
CA ILE A 13 6.67 6.65 1.03
C ILE A 13 5.70 6.61 2.21
N VAL A 14 6.10 6.03 3.33
CA VAL A 14 5.28 5.99 4.54
C VAL A 14 5.02 7.42 5.04
N ASP A 15 6.03 8.29 5.06
CA ASP A 15 5.89 9.69 5.48
C ASP A 15 4.92 10.47 4.57
N HIS A 16 5.05 10.31 3.25
CA HIS A 16 4.16 10.99 2.31
C HIS A 16 2.74 10.41 2.27
N LEU A 17 2.61 9.08 2.33
CA LEU A 17 1.33 8.39 2.22
C LEU A 17 0.55 8.40 3.54
N GLY A 18 1.23 8.51 4.69
CA GLY A 18 0.62 8.56 6.01
C GLY A 18 -0.36 9.72 6.23
N GLY A 19 -0.19 10.83 5.51
CA GLY A 19 -1.12 11.96 5.52
C GLY A 19 -2.37 11.79 4.64
N ALA A 20 -2.41 10.75 3.79
CA ALA A 20 -3.54 10.52 2.88
C ALA A 20 -4.71 9.81 3.58
N GLU A 21 -5.91 9.86 2.98
CA GLU A 21 -7.06 9.10 3.47
C GLU A 21 -6.76 7.59 3.51
N LYS A 22 -7.29 6.88 4.50
CA LYS A 22 -7.03 5.44 4.71
C LYS A 22 -7.34 4.57 3.48
N ARG A 23 -8.38 4.91 2.70
CA ARG A 23 -8.71 4.23 1.44
C ARG A 23 -7.62 4.39 0.37
N ILE A 24 -6.95 5.55 0.33
CA ILE A 24 -5.84 5.85 -0.60
C ILE A 24 -4.60 5.08 -0.15
N GLN A 25 -4.29 5.11 1.15
CA GLN A 25 -3.20 4.33 1.74
C GLN A 25 -3.34 2.83 1.39
N LEU A 26 -4.52 2.24 1.63
CA LEU A 26 -4.80 0.84 1.31
C LEU A 26 -4.65 0.53 -0.18
N ARG A 27 -5.21 1.38 -1.06
CA ARG A 27 -5.17 1.19 -2.50
C ARG A 27 -3.74 1.20 -3.04
N GLN A 28 -2.95 2.18 -2.62
CA GLN A 28 -1.57 2.35 -3.07
C GLN A 28 -0.68 1.22 -2.52
N THR A 29 -0.86 0.86 -1.25
CA THR A 29 -0.11 -0.25 -0.62
C THR A 29 -0.43 -1.58 -1.30
N ALA A 30 -1.67 -1.82 -1.72
CA ALA A 30 -2.04 -3.00 -2.50
C ALA A 30 -1.36 -3.06 -3.88
N LEU A 31 -1.10 -1.91 -4.51
CA LEU A 31 -0.32 -1.85 -5.75
C LEU A 31 1.14 -2.16 -5.51
N PHE A 32 1.73 -1.63 -4.44
CA PHE A 32 3.10 -1.97 -4.03
C PHE A 32 3.24 -3.46 -3.75
N TYR A 33 2.30 -4.07 -3.00
CA TYR A 33 2.28 -5.50 -2.74
C TYR A 33 2.15 -6.35 -4.01
N LYS A 34 1.33 -5.90 -4.97
CA LYS A 34 1.17 -6.58 -6.25
C LYS A 34 2.45 -6.53 -7.11
N ALA A 35 3.22 -5.45 -7.00
CA ALA A 35 4.50 -5.31 -7.70
C ALA A 35 5.61 -6.13 -7.02
N ASP A 36 5.68 -6.06 -5.69
CA ASP A 36 6.61 -6.80 -4.85
C ASP A 36 5.96 -7.06 -3.47
N PRO A 37 5.71 -8.33 -3.10
CA PRO A 37 5.06 -8.67 -1.83
C PRO A 37 5.80 -8.19 -0.59
N ASP A 38 7.13 -8.18 -0.60
CA ASP A 38 7.93 -7.73 0.54
C ASP A 38 7.83 -6.22 0.70
N TYR A 39 7.94 -5.51 -0.42
CA TYR A 39 7.80 -4.06 -0.43
C TYR A 39 6.42 -3.60 0.06
N GLY A 40 5.35 -4.23 -0.42
CA GLY A 40 4.00 -3.94 0.06
C GLY A 40 3.79 -4.24 1.54
N ARG A 41 4.40 -5.31 2.07
CA ARG A 41 4.38 -5.61 3.52
C ARG A 41 5.05 -4.50 4.32
N ARG A 42 6.25 -4.08 3.94
CA ARG A 42 7.01 -3.05 4.64
C ARG A 42 6.28 -1.69 4.66
N VAL A 43 5.66 -1.31 3.54
CA VAL A 43 4.83 -0.10 3.48
C VAL A 43 3.56 -0.25 4.33
N ALA A 44 2.91 -1.41 4.31
CA ALA A 44 1.73 -1.67 5.15
C ALA A 44 2.06 -1.58 6.65
N GLU A 45 3.19 -2.14 7.07
CA GLU A 45 3.68 -2.06 8.45
C GLU A 45 3.98 -0.61 8.85
N GLY A 46 4.70 0.13 8.02
CA GLY A 46 5.01 1.55 8.29
C GLY A 46 3.77 2.44 8.40
N LEU A 47 2.71 2.13 7.66
CA LEU A 47 1.43 2.85 7.71
C LEU A 47 0.45 2.31 8.76
N GLY A 48 0.78 1.22 9.47
CA GLY A 48 -0.13 0.56 10.40
C GLY A 48 -1.39 -0.01 9.74
N LEU A 49 -1.29 -0.46 8.48
CA LEU A 49 -2.38 -1.07 7.73
C LEU A 49 -2.50 -2.56 8.04
N ASN A 50 -3.72 -3.08 7.97
CA ASN A 50 -3.94 -4.51 8.06
C ASN A 50 -3.47 -5.21 6.78
N LEU A 51 -2.45 -6.05 6.90
CA LEU A 51 -1.88 -6.77 5.76
C LEU A 51 -2.92 -7.61 5.01
N LYS A 52 -3.91 -8.20 5.70
CA LYS A 52 -4.97 -8.99 5.05
C LYS A 52 -5.83 -8.15 4.11
N ASP A 53 -6.07 -6.88 4.44
CA ASP A 53 -6.80 -5.97 3.57
C ASP A 53 -5.98 -5.60 2.33
N VAL A 54 -4.68 -5.40 2.50
CA VAL A 54 -3.73 -5.14 1.41
C VAL A 54 -3.68 -6.33 0.46
N GLU A 55 -3.51 -7.55 0.97
CA GLU A 55 -3.50 -8.78 0.18
C GLU A 55 -4.80 -8.99 -0.59
N ARG A 56 -5.95 -8.81 0.10
CA ARG A 56 -7.28 -8.90 -0.50
C ARG A 56 -7.43 -7.92 -1.67
N LEU A 57 -7.01 -6.66 -1.48
CA LEU A 57 -7.05 -5.64 -2.54
C LEU A 57 -6.05 -5.94 -3.66
N ALA A 58 -4.87 -6.49 -3.35
CA ALA A 58 -3.86 -6.84 -4.36
C ALA A 58 -4.34 -7.98 -5.28
N ALA A 59 -5.09 -8.94 -4.72
CA ALA A 59 -5.68 -10.06 -5.46
C ALA A 59 -6.82 -9.65 -6.41
N MET A 60 -7.46 -8.50 -6.18
CA MET A 60 -8.54 -7.99 -7.04
C MET A 60 -8.05 -7.54 -8.42
N SER A 61 -8.96 -7.50 -9.39
CA SER A 61 -8.75 -6.75 -10.62
C SER A 61 -8.57 -5.25 -10.34
N GLN A 62 -8.05 -4.49 -11.30
CA GLN A 62 -7.85 -3.05 -11.13
C GLN A 62 -9.19 -2.35 -10.85
N GLU A 63 -10.23 -2.66 -11.62
CA GLU A 63 -11.55 -2.06 -11.49
C GLU A 63 -12.20 -2.37 -10.13
N GLU A 64 -12.11 -3.62 -9.67
CA GLU A 64 -12.64 -4.01 -8.36
C GLU A 64 -11.91 -3.30 -7.23
N ARG A 65 -10.58 -3.19 -7.30
CA ARG A 65 -9.79 -2.43 -6.32
C ARG A 65 -10.18 -0.95 -6.32
N VAL A 66 -10.42 -0.37 -7.50
CA VAL A 66 -10.92 1.01 -7.63
C VAL A 66 -12.23 1.18 -6.89
N ARG A 67 -13.21 0.30 -7.17
CA ARG A 67 -14.53 0.34 -6.54
C ARG A 67 -14.45 0.14 -5.03
N ALA A 68 -13.65 -0.82 -4.57
CA ALA A 68 -13.46 -1.13 -3.15
C ALA A 68 -12.76 -0.01 -2.35
N THR A 69 -12.16 0.98 -3.03
CA THR A 69 -11.43 2.10 -2.40
C THR A 69 -11.93 3.47 -2.88
N ALA A 70 -13.08 3.52 -3.55
CA ALA A 70 -13.76 4.76 -3.87
C ALA A 70 -14.24 5.43 -2.56
N ALA A 71 -14.28 6.76 -2.53
CA ALA A 71 -14.97 7.46 -1.43
C ALA A 71 -16.46 7.12 -1.54
N GLU A 72 -17.09 6.79 -0.41
CA GLU A 72 -18.55 6.86 -0.35
C GLU A 72 -18.95 8.31 -0.66
N SER A 73 -19.92 8.49 -1.55
CA SER A 73 -20.46 9.79 -1.94
C SER A 73 -21.46 10.29 -0.91
#